data_AF-A0A7R9YGP8-F1
#
_entry.id   AF-A0A7R9YGP8-F1
#
_cell.length_a   1.000
_cell.length_b   1.000
_cell.length_c   1.000
_cell.angle_alpha   90.00
_cell.angle_beta   90.00
_cell.angle_gamma   90.00
#
_symmetry.space_group_name_H-M   'P 1'
#
loop_
_entity.id
_entity.type
_entity.pdbx_description
1 polymer ?
#
loop_
_entity_poly.entity_id
_entity_poly.type
_entity_poly.pdbx_seq_one_letter_code
_entity_poly.pdbx_strand_id
1 'polypeptide(L)'
;HSCCAIDGSLVVFGGMSCLHDGDGHVSITYSSDVWTLDCLTLEWSRLRQRGMAPKGVAYHAAPLTPGGQLLVIGGWRGGAVPSDELSALDLTTGVWHPVQVPGETPSGMYGHTAVVVGTKVVVF
;
A
#
# COMPACT_ATOMS: atom_id res chain seq x y z
N HIS A 1 -3.76 5.68 -4.98
CA HIS A 1 -3.89 4.74 -3.84
C HIS A 1 -4.02 3.33 -4.42
N SER A 2 -3.97 2.30 -3.60
CA SER A 2 -4.34 0.93 -3.96
C SER A 2 -5.50 0.46 -3.08
N CYS A 3 -6.24 -0.55 -3.53
CA CYS A 3 -7.27 -1.17 -2.72
C CYS A 3 -7.40 -2.67 -2.98
N CYS A 4 -7.87 -3.40 -1.96
CA CYS A 4 -8.25 -4.80 -2.06
C CYS A 4 -9.53 -5.06 -1.25
N ALA A 5 -10.19 -6.18 -1.49
CA ALA A 5 -11.34 -6.63 -0.71
C ALA A 5 -10.96 -7.83 0.17
N ILE A 6 -11.41 -7.84 1.43
CA ILE A 6 -11.27 -8.96 2.36
C ILE A 6 -12.46 -8.96 3.32
N ASP A 7 -13.07 -10.13 3.56
CA ASP A 7 -14.10 -10.34 4.58
C ASP A 7 -15.22 -9.26 4.60
N GLY A 8 -15.73 -8.91 3.42
CA GLY A 8 -16.81 -7.91 3.28
C GLY A 8 -16.36 -6.46 3.51
N SER A 9 -15.06 -6.20 3.58
CA SER A 9 -14.47 -4.87 3.70
C SER A 9 -13.58 -4.55 2.50
N LEU A 10 -13.57 -3.28 2.07
CA LEU A 10 -12.50 -2.75 1.22
C LEU A 10 -11.40 -2.19 2.10
N VAL A 11 -10.16 -2.51 1.80
CA VAL A 11 -8.97 -1.94 2.44
C VAL A 11 -8.29 -1.03 1.42
N VAL A 12 -7.98 0.20 1.83
CA VAL A 12 -7.31 1.20 1.00
C VAL A 12 -6.00 1.61 1.67
N PHE A 13 -4.92 1.61 0.90
CA PHE A 13 -3.62 2.06 1.37
C PHE A 13 -2.96 3.04 0.39
N GLY A 14 -2.26 4.00 0.98
CA GLY A 14 -1.45 4.98 0.29
C GLY A 14 -2.24 5.93 -0.63
N GLY A 15 -1.56 6.46 -1.64
CA GLY A 15 -2.09 7.50 -2.52
C GLY A 15 -1.33 8.82 -2.40
N MET A 16 -1.64 9.70 -3.35
CA MET A 16 -1.05 11.03 -3.49
C MET A 16 -2.17 12.05 -3.44
N SER A 17 -1.98 13.11 -2.66
CA SER A 17 -2.87 14.26 -2.63
C SER A 17 -2.09 15.52 -2.99
N CYS A 18 -2.66 16.35 -3.83
CA CYS A 18 -2.17 17.69 -4.14
C CYS A 18 -3.04 18.71 -3.39
N LEU A 19 -2.44 19.41 -2.43
CA LEU A 19 -3.09 20.49 -1.69
C LEU A 19 -2.60 21.81 -2.26
N HIS A 20 -3.54 22.63 -2.71
CA HIS A 20 -3.29 23.99 -3.15
C HIS A 20 -3.50 24.89 -1.95
N ASP A 21 -2.52 25.73 -1.62
CA ASP A 21 -2.78 26.83 -0.70
C ASP A 21 -3.36 28.04 -1.45
N GLY A 22 -3.86 29.01 -0.68
CA GLY A 22 -4.44 30.24 -1.23
C GLY A 22 -3.44 31.12 -1.97
N ASP A 23 -2.14 30.83 -1.85
CA ASP A 23 -1.03 31.58 -2.45
C ASP A 23 -0.49 30.89 -3.73
N GLY A 24 -1.20 29.87 -4.22
CA GLY A 24 -0.89 29.18 -5.47
C GLY A 24 0.25 28.17 -5.35
N HIS A 25 0.73 27.85 -4.14
CA HIS A 25 1.69 26.77 -3.95
C HIS A 25 0.96 25.43 -3.92
N VAL A 26 1.60 24.43 -4.52
CA VAL A 26 1.12 23.04 -4.53
C VAL A 26 2.00 22.22 -3.62
N SER A 27 1.42 21.66 -2.56
CA SER A 27 2.07 20.65 -1.73
C SER A 27 1.57 19.26 -2.11
N ILE A 28 2.51 18.34 -2.33
CA ILE A 28 2.22 16.95 -2.65
C ILE A 28 2.48 16.12 -1.39
N THR A 29 1.47 15.38 -0.95
CA THR A 29 1.57 14.48 0.19
C THR A 29 1.30 13.05 -0.24
N TYR A 30 1.99 12.11 0.40
CA TYR A 30 1.81 10.68 0.19
C TYR A 30 1.29 10.07 1.49
N SER A 31 0.18 9.36 1.42
CA SER A 31 -0.43 8.75 2.60
C SER A 31 0.24 7.43 2.95
N SER A 32 0.36 7.12 4.24
CA SER A 32 0.69 5.79 4.78
C SER A 32 -0.45 5.22 5.62
N ASP A 33 -1.63 5.84 5.53
CA ASP A 33 -2.80 5.41 6.29
C ASP A 33 -3.47 4.22 5.64
N VAL A 34 -3.99 3.33 6.48
CA VAL A 34 -4.85 2.23 6.08
C VAL A 34 -6.28 2.56 6.47
N TRP A 35 -7.15 2.64 5.47
CA TRP A 35 -8.57 2.84 5.64
C TRP A 35 -9.33 1.57 5.30
N THR A 36 -10.39 1.27 6.04
CA THR A 36 -11.31 0.19 5.73
C THR A 36 -12.70 0.76 5.51
N LEU A 37 -13.42 0.22 4.52
CA LEU A 37 -14.84 0.46 4.30
C LEU A 37 -15.58 -0.84 4.51
N ASP A 38 -16.45 -0.88 5.51
CA ASP A 38 -17.41 -1.97 5.65
C ASP A 38 -18.40 -1.91 4.47
N CYS A 39 -18.49 -2.97 3.67
CA CYS A 39 -19.31 -2.96 2.45
C CYS A 39 -20.81 -3.17 2.73
N LEU A 40 -21.19 -3.56 3.95
CA LEU A 40 -22.58 -3.69 4.37
C LEU A 40 -23.11 -2.36 4.92
N THR A 41 -22.35 -1.71 5.81
CA THR A 41 -22.76 -0.44 6.44
C THR A 41 -22.35 0.79 5.65
N LEU A 42 -21.38 0.64 4.73
CA LEU A 42 -20.74 1.73 3.98
C LEU A 42 -20.05 2.77 4.89
N GLU A 43 -19.56 2.33 6.05
CA GLU A 43 -18.83 3.17 6.99
C GLU A 43 -17.32 3.02 6.84
N TRP A 44 -16.64 4.17 6.74
CA TRP A 44 -15.19 4.22 6.75
C TRP A 44 -14.65 4.19 8.17
N SER A 45 -13.59 3.41 8.38
CA SER A 45 -12.82 3.44 9.61
C SER A 45 -11.33 3.43 9.30
N ARG A 46 -10.52 4.02 10.19
CA ARG A 46 -9.07 3.99 10.05
C ARG A 46 -8.53 2.80 10.83
N LEU A 47 -7.82 1.90 10.15
CA LEU A 47 -7.19 0.77 10.81
C LEU A 47 -6.04 1.26 11.69
N ARG A 48 -6.00 0.83 12.95
CA ARG A 48 -4.90 1.14 13.85
C ARG A 48 -3.66 0.33 13.46
N GLN A 49 -2.66 1.00 12.91
CA GLN A 49 -1.40 0.40 12.49
C GLN A 49 -0.37 0.35 13.63
N ARG A 50 0.44 -0.70 13.66
CA ARG A 50 1.59 -0.90 14.56
C ARG A 50 2.78 -1.47 13.78
N GLY A 51 3.95 -1.53 14.43
CA GLY A 51 5.15 -2.11 13.83
C GLY A 51 5.87 -1.15 12.88
N MET A 52 6.56 -1.70 11.89
CA MET A 52 7.42 -0.95 10.96
C MET A 52 6.65 -0.59 9.68
N ALA A 53 5.77 0.41 9.77
CA ALA A 53 5.00 0.85 8.62
C ALA A 53 5.89 1.49 7.54
N PRO A 54 5.64 1.24 6.24
CA PRO A 54 6.34 1.91 5.17
C PRO A 54 5.99 3.41 5.14
N LYS A 55 6.87 4.21 4.56
CA LYS A 55 6.57 5.61 4.27
C LYS A 55 5.41 5.72 3.29
N GLY A 56 4.69 6.84 3.36
CA GLY A 56 3.57 7.09 2.46
C GLY A 56 3.98 6.99 0.99
N VAL A 57 3.12 6.39 0.17
CA VAL A 57 3.49 5.95 -1.19
C VAL A 57 2.31 6.00 -2.16
N ALA A 58 2.60 6.35 -3.41
CA ALA A 58 1.66 6.30 -4.53
C ALA A 58 2.16 5.37 -5.65
N TYR A 59 1.28 5.02 -6.59
CA TYR A 59 1.61 4.19 -7.76
C TYR A 59 2.27 2.84 -7.43
N HIS A 60 2.03 2.31 -6.23
CA HIS A 60 2.47 0.98 -5.80
C HIS A 60 1.40 -0.06 -6.13
N ALA A 61 1.78 -1.33 -6.21
CA ALA A 61 0.83 -2.43 -6.17
C ALA A 61 0.63 -2.91 -4.72
N ALA A 62 -0.60 -3.33 -4.39
CA ALA A 62 -0.89 -3.90 -3.08
C ALA A 62 -1.75 -5.17 -3.11
N PRO A 63 -1.20 -6.32 -3.55
CA PRO A 63 -1.96 -7.56 -3.61
C PRO A 63 -2.20 -8.16 -2.23
N LEU A 64 -3.37 -8.77 -2.04
CA LEU A 64 -3.74 -9.49 -0.82
C LEU A 64 -3.32 -10.97 -0.93
N THR A 65 -2.55 -11.46 0.05
CA THR A 65 -2.14 -12.87 0.09
C THR A 65 -3.26 -13.77 0.61
N PRO A 66 -3.22 -15.10 0.34
CA PRO A 66 -4.21 -16.04 0.88
C PRO A 66 -4.18 -16.12 2.42
N GLY A 67 -3.07 -15.69 3.04
CA GLY A 67 -2.92 -15.61 4.50
C GLY A 67 -3.44 -14.31 5.11
N GLY A 68 -4.13 -13.45 4.34
CA GLY A 68 -4.70 -12.20 4.86
C GLY A 68 -3.67 -11.08 5.07
N GLN A 69 -2.53 -11.13 4.38
CA GLN A 69 -1.53 -10.07 4.43
C GLN A 69 -1.64 -9.17 3.20
N LEU A 70 -1.70 -7.86 3.41
CA LEU A 70 -1.58 -6.88 2.34
C LEU A 70 -0.09 -6.65 2.07
N LEU A 71 0.39 -7.04 0.89
CA LEU A 71 1.75 -6.71 0.45
C LEU A 71 1.74 -5.30 -0.14
N VAL A 72 2.78 -4.51 0.07
CA VAL A 72 3.01 -3.23 -0.59
C VAL A 72 4.32 -3.32 -1.35
N ILE A 73 4.23 -3.23 -2.67
CA ILE A 73 5.34 -3.47 -3.59
C ILE A 73 5.69 -2.17 -4.29
N GLY A 74 6.91 -1.68 -4.05
CA GLY A 74 7.47 -0.50 -4.68
C GLY A 74 6.61 0.76 -4.52
N GLY A 75 6.49 1.51 -5.61
CA GLY A 75 5.80 2.79 -5.70
C GLY A 75 6.73 4.00 -5.64
N TRP A 76 6.14 5.19 -5.64
CA TRP A 76 6.86 6.45 -5.67
C TRP A 76 6.46 7.37 -4.51
N ARG A 77 7.45 8.12 -4.03
CA ARG A 77 7.38 8.94 -2.81
C ARG A 77 7.94 10.34 -3.00
N GLY A 78 7.97 10.84 -4.25
CA GLY A 78 8.48 12.18 -4.59
C GLY A 78 10.00 12.31 -4.72
N GLY A 79 10.75 11.21 -4.68
CA GLY A 79 12.21 11.19 -4.84
C GLY A 79 12.68 10.91 -6.27
N ALA A 80 14.00 10.89 -6.46
CA ALA A 80 14.62 10.63 -7.76
C ALA A 80 14.45 9.19 -8.26
N VAL A 81 14.35 8.23 -7.33
CA VAL A 81 14.28 6.79 -7.63
C VAL A 81 12.99 6.21 -7.04
N PRO A 82 12.29 5.31 -7.73
CA PRO A 82 11.16 4.58 -7.17
C PRO A 82 11.59 3.63 -6.05
N SER A 83 10.64 3.25 -5.21
CA SER A 83 10.88 2.31 -4.11
C SER A 83 11.05 0.89 -4.65
N ASP A 84 12.03 0.17 -4.11
CA ASP A 84 12.23 -1.28 -4.23
C ASP A 84 11.77 -2.03 -2.96
N GLU A 85 11.36 -1.30 -1.91
CA GLU A 85 10.88 -1.88 -0.67
C GLU A 85 9.64 -2.79 -0.87
N LEU A 86 9.66 -3.92 -0.15
CA LEU A 86 8.51 -4.79 0.06
C LEU A 86 8.12 -4.78 1.54
N SER A 87 6.87 -4.42 1.82
CA SER A 87 6.31 -4.42 3.18
C SER A 87 5.04 -5.25 3.24
N ALA A 88 4.76 -5.86 4.38
CA ALA A 88 3.54 -6.62 4.61
C ALA A 88 2.79 -6.07 5.83
N LEU A 89 1.48 -5.94 5.68
CA LEU A 89 0.55 -5.67 6.76
C LEU A 89 -0.28 -6.92 7.02
N ASP A 90 -0.19 -7.45 8.23
CA ASP A 90 -1.15 -8.41 8.72
C ASP A 90 -2.46 -7.68 9.09
N LEU A 91 -3.53 -7.92 8.33
CA LEU A 91 -4.80 -7.20 8.47
C LEU A 91 -5.59 -7.61 9.72
N THR A 92 -5.30 -8.79 10.30
CA THR A 92 -5.93 -9.25 11.54
C THR A 92 -5.36 -8.50 12.75
N THR A 93 -4.04 -8.29 12.77
CA THR A 93 -3.33 -7.70 13.92
C THR A 93 -3.08 -6.20 13.76
N GLY A 94 -3.11 -5.70 12.52
CA GLY A 94 -2.74 -4.33 12.15
C GLY A 94 -1.23 -4.07 12.23
N VAL A 95 -0.41 -5.12 12.17
CA VAL A 95 1.06 -5.02 12.34
C VAL A 95 1.77 -5.05 11.00
N TRP A 96 2.56 -4.01 10.75
CA TRP A 96 3.48 -3.92 9.63
C TRP A 96 4.83 -4.55 9.95
N HIS A 97 5.40 -5.23 8.96
CA HIS A 97 6.76 -5.72 8.98
C HIS A 97 7.41 -5.62 7.60
N PRO A 98 8.73 -5.33 7.53
CA PRO A 98 9.46 -5.39 6.28
C PRO A 98 9.58 -6.85 5.83
N VAL A 99 9.51 -7.07 4.52
CA VAL A 99 9.71 -8.39 3.93
C VAL A 99 11.06 -8.41 3.24
N GLN A 100 11.94 -9.32 3.66
CA GLN A 100 13.21 -9.57 2.99
C GLN A 100 13.04 -10.75 2.05
N VAL A 101 13.26 -10.52 0.76
CA VAL A 101 13.18 -11.56 -0.27
C VAL A 101 14.60 -12.02 -0.60
N PRO A 102 14.93 -13.31 -0.48
CA PRO A 102 16.23 -13.82 -0.88
C PRO A 102 16.37 -13.80 -2.40
N GLY A 103 17.58 -13.51 -2.88
CA GLY A 103 17.92 -13.55 -4.30
C GLY A 103 17.79 -12.19 -4.99
N GLU A 104 17.55 -12.23 -6.30
CA GLU A 104 17.41 -11.04 -7.13
C GLU A 104 16.04 -10.41 -6.95
N THR A 105 16.01 -9.12 -6.63
CA THR A 105 14.79 -8.33 -6.53
C THR A 105 14.71 -7.34 -7.68
N PRO A 106 13.51 -7.01 -8.20
CA PRO A 106 13.38 -5.96 -9.19
C PRO A 106 13.96 -4.64 -8.66
N SER A 107 14.61 -3.87 -9.55
CA SER A 107 14.90 -2.47 -9.27
C SER A 107 13.61 -1.71 -8.96
N GLY A 108 13.67 -0.60 -8.22
CA GLY A 108 12.48 0.16 -7.83
C GLY A 108 11.49 0.40 -8.97
N MET A 109 10.21 0.14 -8.71
CA MET A 109 9.13 0.17 -9.70
C MET A 109 7.99 1.07 -9.26
N TYR A 110 7.23 1.64 -10.19
CA TYR A 110 5.96 2.33 -9.92
C TYR A 110 5.06 2.30 -11.16
N GLY A 111 3.75 2.46 -10.96
CA GLY A 111 2.75 2.37 -12.04
C GLY A 111 2.49 0.95 -12.53
N HIS A 112 3.02 -0.06 -11.82
CA HIS A 112 2.84 -1.48 -12.10
C HIS A 112 1.60 -2.04 -11.39
N THR A 113 1.19 -3.24 -11.78
CA THR A 113 0.17 -4.04 -11.11
C THR A 113 0.78 -5.33 -10.56
N ALA A 114 0.15 -5.91 -9.55
CA ALA A 114 0.53 -7.22 -9.06
C ALA A 114 -0.71 -8.06 -8.72
N VAL A 115 -0.60 -9.37 -8.93
CA VAL A 115 -1.65 -10.34 -8.62
C VAL A 115 -1.07 -11.54 -7.88
N VAL A 116 -1.89 -12.15 -7.02
CA VAL A 116 -1.53 -13.41 -6.35
C VAL A 116 -2.08 -14.59 -7.15
N VAL A 117 -1.21 -15.56 -7.44
CA VAL A 117 -1.55 -16.83 -8.08
C VAL A 117 -1.04 -17.97 -7.19
N GLY A 118 -1.94 -18.58 -6.42
CA GLY A 118 -1.57 -19.56 -5.40
C GLY A 118 -0.67 -18.93 -4.34
N THR A 119 0.58 -19.41 -4.26
CA THR A 119 1.61 -18.88 -3.34
C THR A 119 2.55 -17.87 -3.99
N LYS A 120 2.34 -17.50 -5.25
CA LYS A 120 3.21 -16.59 -6.01
C LYS A 120 2.57 -15.22 -6.18
N VAL A 121 3.41 -14.20 -6.20
CA VAL A 121 3.02 -12.86 -6.65
C VAL A 121 3.63 -12.64 -8.03
N VAL A 122 2.80 -12.24 -9.00
CA VAL A 122 3.22 -11.88 -10.35
C VAL A 122 3.05 -10.37 -10.51
N VAL A 123 4.11 -9.69 -10.94
CA VAL A 123 4.17 -8.23 -11.14
C VAL A 123 4.32 -7.94 -12.64
N PHE A 124 3.55 -6.98 -13.17
CA PHE A 124 3.59 -6.59 -14.59
C PHE A 124 3.11 -5.14 -14.81
#